data_AF-A0A6V8LX88-F1
#
_entry.id   AF-A0A6V8LX88-F1
#
_cell.length_a   1.000
_cell.length_b   1.000
_cell.length_c   1.000
_cell.angle_alpha   90.00
_cell.angle_beta   90.00
_cell.angle_gamma   90.00
#
_symmetry.space_group_name_H-M   'P 1'
#
loop_
_entity.id
_entity.type
_entity.pdbx_description
1 polymer ?
#
loop_
_entity_poly.entity_id
_entity_poly.type
_entity_poly.pdbx_seq_one_letter_code
_entity_poly.pdbx_strand_id
1 'polypeptide(L)'
;MNEIAHKNLHDAVTGLLGEDAIHWTRDLNRNAFGWVKLCESETLKALAPRLAAVRARLMAITAYRADKYARLEGREIAYHFDLDGVVLTVNVCVHSEPPRVPSIARWFRNADWNEREFMELYGIEVENHPNPRRLFLDQSLDQGELDRLIPLSTMMNGASTKTLWEKVFVGVDMPQWARESK
;
A
#
# COMPACT_ATOMS: atom_id res chain seq x y z
N MET A 1 -29.88 -5.86 0.20
CA MET A 1 -28.81 -6.18 1.18
C MET A 1 -27.64 -5.19 1.09
N ASN A 2 -27.07 -4.91 -0.10
CA ASN A 2 -25.91 -4.01 -0.22
C ASN A 2 -26.07 -2.55 0.24
N GLU A 3 -27.29 -1.99 0.30
CA GLU A 3 -27.47 -0.59 0.70
C GLU A 3 -27.17 -0.34 2.18
N ILE A 4 -27.48 -1.30 3.06
CA ILE A 4 -27.16 -1.20 4.49
C ILE A 4 -25.65 -1.31 4.69
N ALA A 5 -24.99 -2.25 4.02
CA ALA A 5 -23.54 -2.40 4.07
C ALA A 5 -22.82 -1.16 3.55
N HIS A 6 -23.26 -0.63 2.41
CA HIS A 6 -22.77 0.63 1.85
C HIS A 6 -22.91 1.78 2.84
N LYS A 7 -24.11 1.96 3.43
CA LYS A 7 -24.36 3.01 4.42
C LYS A 7 -23.47 2.84 5.66
N ASN A 8 -23.34 1.63 6.19
CA ASN A 8 -22.53 1.38 7.38
C ASN A 8 -21.04 1.70 7.14
N LEU A 9 -20.49 1.29 5.98
CA LEU A 9 -19.11 1.62 5.60
C LEU A 9 -18.95 3.13 5.38
N HIS A 10 -19.91 3.74 4.70
CA HIS A 10 -19.93 5.18 4.47
C HIS A 10 -19.92 5.95 5.79
N ASP A 11 -20.87 5.70 6.69
CA ASP A 11 -21.00 6.36 7.99
C ASP A 11 -19.77 6.13 8.89
N ALA A 12 -19.14 4.94 8.81
CA ALA A 12 -17.92 4.63 9.55
C ALA A 12 -16.73 5.50 9.10
N VAL A 13 -16.62 5.79 7.80
CA VAL A 13 -15.57 6.62 7.22
C VAL A 13 -15.89 8.11 7.41
N THR A 14 -17.07 8.57 6.99
CA THR A 14 -17.41 9.99 7.00
C THR A 14 -17.58 10.54 8.41
N GLY A 15 -17.98 9.69 9.37
CA GLY A 15 -18.00 10.04 10.80
C GLY A 15 -16.62 10.29 11.42
N LEU A 16 -15.53 10.04 10.69
CA LEU A 16 -14.16 10.38 11.09
C LEU A 16 -13.54 11.44 10.17
N LEU A 17 -13.73 11.30 8.85
CA LEU A 17 -12.98 12.07 7.84
C LEU A 17 -13.81 13.12 7.09
N GLY A 18 -15.11 13.17 7.33
CA GLY A 18 -16.05 13.99 6.56
C GLY A 18 -16.52 13.32 5.27
N GLU A 19 -17.53 13.93 4.64
CA GLU A 19 -18.22 13.40 3.46
C GLU A 19 -17.32 13.35 2.21
N ASP A 20 -16.43 14.33 2.04
CA ASP A 20 -15.57 14.45 0.85
C ASP A 20 -14.42 13.43 0.82
N ALA A 21 -14.21 12.68 1.90
CA ALA A 21 -13.09 11.75 2.03
C ALA A 21 -13.31 10.41 1.31
N ILE A 22 -14.55 10.09 0.95
CA ILE A 22 -14.91 8.80 0.34
C ILE A 22 -15.49 8.99 -1.06
N HIS A 23 -14.94 8.26 -2.02
CA HIS A 23 -15.44 8.23 -3.39
C HIS A 23 -16.04 6.87 -3.72
N TRP A 24 -17.33 6.85 -4.06
CA TRP A 24 -18.04 5.63 -4.45
C TRP A 24 -18.18 5.51 -5.95
N THR A 25 -17.88 4.33 -6.46
CA THR A 25 -18.06 3.92 -7.86
C THR A 25 -18.91 2.66 -7.93
N ARG A 26 -19.55 2.43 -9.08
CA ARG A 26 -20.34 1.21 -9.32
C ARG A 26 -19.93 0.57 -10.63
N ASP A 27 -19.89 -0.76 -10.66
CA ASP A 27 -19.68 -1.51 -11.90
C ASP A 27 -21.00 -1.70 -12.68
N LEU A 28 -20.91 -2.36 -13.84
CA LEU A 28 -22.06 -2.70 -14.68
C LEU A 28 -23.08 -3.61 -13.96
N ASN A 29 -22.62 -4.39 -12.98
CA ASN A 29 -23.45 -5.28 -12.17
C ASN A 29 -24.05 -4.56 -10.95
N ARG A 30 -23.82 -3.25 -10.80
CA ARG A 30 -24.25 -2.38 -9.69
C ARG A 30 -23.58 -2.69 -8.34
N ASN A 31 -22.47 -3.42 -8.32
CA ASN A 31 -21.63 -3.59 -7.13
C ASN A 31 -20.98 -2.25 -6.79
N ALA A 32 -20.90 -1.93 -5.50
CA ALA A 32 -20.36 -0.65 -5.04
C ALA A 32 -18.93 -0.82 -4.53
N PHE A 33 -18.05 0.10 -4.96
CA PHE A 33 -16.65 0.17 -4.59
C PHE A 33 -16.34 1.56 -4.05
N GLY A 34 -15.89 1.62 -2.81
CA GLY A 34 -15.49 2.85 -2.13
C GLY A 34 -13.97 3.01 -2.15
N TRP A 35 -13.51 4.23 -2.34
CA TRP A 35 -12.10 4.60 -2.30
C TRP A 35 -11.90 5.73 -1.31
N VAL A 36 -10.93 5.57 -0.42
CA VAL A 36 -10.54 6.58 0.57
C VAL A 36 -9.04 6.74 0.49
N LYS A 37 -8.55 7.98 0.41
CA LYS A 37 -7.13 8.28 0.46
C LYS A 37 -6.79 8.95 1.79
N LEU A 38 -5.92 8.31 2.56
CA LEU A 38 -5.39 8.82 3.82
C LEU A 38 -3.96 9.30 3.60
N CYS A 39 -3.74 10.62 3.68
CA CYS A 39 -2.40 11.19 3.61
C CYS A 39 -1.64 11.12 4.95
N GLU A 40 -2.36 10.83 6.04
CA GLU A 40 -1.81 10.66 7.39
C GLU A 40 -2.02 9.21 7.85
N SER A 41 -0.92 8.50 8.11
CA SER A 41 -0.97 7.08 8.51
C SER A 41 -1.60 6.87 9.88
N GLU A 42 -1.52 7.85 10.80
CA GLU A 42 -2.14 7.76 12.14
C GLU A 42 -3.67 7.65 12.08
N THR A 43 -4.29 8.24 11.07
CA THR A 43 -5.74 8.17 10.86
C THR A 43 -6.22 6.74 10.66
N LEU A 44 -5.35 5.84 10.16
CA LEU A 44 -5.64 4.41 10.05
C LEU A 44 -5.93 3.77 11.42
N LYS A 45 -5.22 4.17 12.49
CA LYS A 45 -5.47 3.69 13.87
C LYS A 45 -6.88 4.03 14.34
N ALA A 46 -7.39 5.19 13.96
CA ALA A 46 -8.73 5.66 14.32
C ALA A 46 -9.83 5.04 13.44
N LEU A 47 -9.52 4.73 12.18
CA LEU A 47 -10.47 4.15 11.23
C LEU A 47 -10.65 2.64 11.43
N ALA A 48 -9.57 1.89 11.69
CA ALA A 48 -9.59 0.45 11.89
C ALA A 48 -10.64 -0.05 12.92
N PRO A 49 -10.77 0.51 14.15
CA PRO A 49 -11.80 0.08 15.09
C PRO A 49 -13.22 0.33 14.59
N ARG A 50 -13.45 1.42 13.83
CA ARG A 50 -14.77 1.73 13.27
C ARG A 50 -15.17 0.72 12.21
N LEU A 51 -14.24 0.35 11.33
CA LEU A 51 -14.45 -0.69 10.32
C LEU A 51 -14.69 -2.07 10.97
N ALA A 52 -13.94 -2.38 12.02
CA ALA A 52 -14.16 -3.61 12.79
C ALA A 52 -15.53 -3.61 13.51
N ALA A 53 -15.98 -2.47 14.04
CA ALA A 53 -17.28 -2.34 14.70
C ALA A 53 -18.47 -2.60 13.76
N VAL A 54 -18.36 -2.19 12.49
CA VAL A 54 -19.36 -2.52 11.45
C VAL A 54 -19.19 -3.93 10.85
N ARG A 55 -18.25 -4.72 11.39
CA ARG A 55 -17.93 -6.09 10.96
C ARG A 55 -17.40 -6.18 9.52
N ALA A 56 -16.75 -5.13 9.04
CA ALA A 56 -16.01 -5.20 7.78
C ALA A 56 -14.91 -6.27 7.88
N ARG A 57 -14.67 -6.99 6.80
CA ARG A 57 -13.65 -8.04 6.72
C ARG A 57 -12.46 -7.48 5.96
N LEU A 58 -11.28 -7.51 6.56
CA LEU A 58 -10.04 -7.22 5.84
C LEU A 58 -9.77 -8.37 4.87
N MET A 59 -9.66 -8.08 3.57
CA MET A 59 -9.40 -9.06 2.53
C MET A 59 -7.92 -9.19 2.22
N ALA A 60 -7.27 -8.08 1.89
CA ALA A 60 -5.88 -8.02 1.46
C ALA A 60 -5.28 -6.67 1.81
N ILE A 61 -3.97 -6.66 2.04
CA ILE A 61 -3.19 -5.42 2.17
C ILE A 61 -2.07 -5.49 1.13
N THR A 62 -1.97 -4.45 0.31
CA THR A 62 -0.96 -4.40 -0.75
C THR A 62 -0.13 -3.14 -0.58
N ALA A 63 1.16 -3.28 -0.29
CA ALA A 63 2.11 -2.18 -0.36
C ALA A 63 2.63 -2.04 -1.79
N TYR A 64 2.73 -0.81 -2.29
CA TYR A 64 3.24 -0.51 -3.62
C TYR A 64 3.92 0.85 -3.67
N ARG A 65 4.72 1.06 -4.73
CA ARG A 65 5.34 2.37 -4.99
C ARG A 65 4.35 3.26 -5.73
N ALA A 66 4.19 4.50 -5.25
CA ALA A 66 3.26 5.45 -5.85
C ALA A 66 3.61 5.77 -7.31
N ASP A 67 4.90 5.80 -7.63
CA ASP A 67 5.37 5.90 -9.01
C ASP A 67 5.72 4.52 -9.60
N LYS A 68 5.01 4.16 -10.67
CA LYS A 68 5.20 2.94 -11.47
C LYS A 68 6.64 2.78 -11.97
N TYR A 69 7.35 3.89 -12.18
CA TYR A 69 8.74 3.87 -12.66
C TYR A 69 9.78 4.06 -11.57
N ALA A 70 9.39 4.16 -10.29
CA ALA A 70 10.29 4.33 -9.16
C ALA A 70 11.17 5.61 -9.23
N ARG A 71 10.73 6.65 -9.95
CA ARG A 71 11.37 7.96 -10.10
C ARG A 71 11.09 8.89 -8.93
N LEU A 72 9.93 8.73 -8.30
CA LEU A 72 9.56 9.46 -7.09
C LEU A 72 9.66 8.54 -5.87
N GLU A 73 10.14 9.12 -4.76
CA GLU A 73 10.05 8.52 -3.45
C GLU A 73 8.59 8.58 -2.96
N GLY A 74 8.15 7.52 -2.29
CA GLY A 74 6.78 7.40 -1.82
C GLY A 74 6.25 5.98 -1.93
N ARG A 75 5.74 5.49 -0.80
CA ARG A 75 5.07 4.21 -0.69
C ARG A 75 3.61 4.46 -0.36
N GLU A 76 2.73 3.68 -0.96
CA GLU A 76 1.32 3.66 -0.61
C GLU A 76 0.94 2.24 -0.22
N ILE A 77 -0.01 2.11 0.70
CA ILE A 77 -0.52 0.82 1.15
C ILE A 77 -2.03 0.83 0.96
N ALA A 78 -2.55 -0.09 0.16
CA ALA A 78 -3.97 -0.28 -0.05
C ALA A 78 -4.50 -1.37 0.90
N TYR A 79 -5.43 -1.01 1.77
CA TYR A 79 -6.16 -1.92 2.63
C TYR A 79 -7.54 -2.17 2.03
N HIS A 80 -7.84 -3.40 1.63
CA HIS A 80 -9.12 -3.77 1.04
C HIS A 80 -10.03 -4.40 2.09
N PHE A 81 -11.20 -3.80 2.30
CA PHE A 81 -12.24 -4.28 3.19
C PHE A 81 -13.48 -4.67 2.41
N ASP A 82 -14.19 -5.69 2.88
CA ASP A 82 -15.48 -6.12 2.35
C ASP A 82 -16.54 -6.19 3.45
N LEU A 83 -17.74 -5.71 3.13
CA LEU A 83 -18.94 -5.90 3.94
C LEU A 83 -20.11 -6.29 3.02
N ASP A 84 -20.56 -7.53 3.15
CA ASP A 84 -21.68 -8.10 2.39
C ASP A 84 -21.59 -7.92 0.84
N GLY A 85 -20.39 -7.81 0.27
CA GLY A 85 -20.18 -7.58 -1.17
C GLY A 85 -20.01 -6.11 -1.57
N VAL A 86 -19.99 -5.19 -0.60
CA VAL A 86 -19.54 -3.80 -0.79
C VAL A 86 -18.07 -3.72 -0.38
N VAL A 87 -17.22 -3.31 -1.33
CA VAL A 87 -15.77 -3.24 -1.10
C VAL A 87 -15.36 -1.80 -0.83
N LEU A 88 -14.57 -1.59 0.22
CA LEU A 88 -13.95 -0.32 0.56
C LEU A 88 -12.43 -0.48 0.51
N THR A 89 -11.76 0.31 -0.32
CA THR A 89 -10.30 0.38 -0.37
C THR A 89 -9.83 1.65 0.33
N VAL A 90 -8.96 1.48 1.33
CA VAL A 90 -8.32 2.57 2.06
C VAL A 90 -6.85 2.62 1.63
N ASN A 91 -6.50 3.63 0.83
CA ASN A 91 -5.12 3.89 0.40
C ASN A 91 -4.45 4.80 1.42
N VAL A 92 -3.36 4.34 2.02
CA VAL A 92 -2.57 5.08 3.00
C VAL A 92 -1.26 5.51 2.37
N CYS A 93 -1.00 6.81 2.33
CA CYS A 93 0.28 7.35 1.93
C CYS A 93 1.27 7.25 3.08
N VAL A 94 2.47 6.73 2.80
CA VAL A 94 3.56 6.64 3.76
C VAL A 94 4.62 7.66 3.32
N HIS A 95 4.59 8.84 3.96
CA HIS A 95 5.48 9.96 3.67
C HIS A 95 6.65 10.11 4.65
N SER A 96 6.69 9.32 5.73
CA SER A 96 7.74 9.46 6.74
C SER A 96 9.07 8.87 6.27
N GLU A 97 10.17 9.38 6.82
CA GLU A 97 11.52 8.84 6.65
C GLU A 97 12.13 8.61 8.05
N PRO A 98 12.27 7.35 8.52
CA PRO A 98 11.93 6.12 7.82
C PRO A 98 10.40 5.91 7.66
N PRO A 99 9.96 5.15 6.64
CA PRO A 99 8.56 4.93 6.33
C PRO A 99 7.87 4.08 7.41
N ARG A 100 6.79 4.65 7.99
CA ARG A 100 6.09 4.11 9.16
C ARG A 100 4.59 4.07 8.95
N VAL A 101 4.00 2.96 9.40
CA VAL A 101 2.55 2.78 9.41
C VAL A 101 2.13 2.10 10.72
N PRO A 102 0.98 2.45 11.30
CA PRO A 102 0.50 1.75 12.47
C PRO A 102 -0.10 0.38 12.16
N SER A 103 0.12 -0.59 13.05
CA SER A 103 -0.51 -1.91 12.96
C SER A 103 -2.02 -1.84 13.20
N ILE A 104 -2.78 -2.56 12.38
CA ILE A 104 -4.21 -2.83 12.59
C ILE A 104 -4.48 -4.27 13.02
N ALA A 105 -3.43 -5.08 13.22
CA ALA A 105 -3.51 -6.49 13.59
C ALA A 105 -4.32 -6.76 14.87
N ARG A 106 -4.40 -5.77 15.78
CA ARG A 106 -5.26 -5.81 16.98
C ARG A 106 -6.74 -5.99 16.63
N TRP A 107 -7.20 -5.38 15.54
CA TRP A 107 -8.59 -5.42 15.10
C TRP A 107 -8.81 -6.49 14.03
N PHE A 108 -7.81 -6.69 13.17
CA PHE A 108 -7.86 -7.63 12.05
C PHE A 108 -6.72 -8.63 12.15
N ARG A 109 -6.97 -9.82 12.70
CA ARG A 109 -5.93 -10.83 12.94
C ARG A 109 -5.16 -11.24 11.69
N ASN A 110 -5.79 -11.20 10.52
CA ASN A 110 -5.13 -11.51 9.24
C ASN A 110 -4.15 -10.42 8.78
N ALA A 111 -4.19 -9.22 9.35
CA ALA A 111 -3.21 -8.19 9.07
C ALA A 111 -1.80 -8.57 9.55
N ASP A 112 -1.65 -9.45 10.57
CA ASP A 112 -0.35 -9.87 11.10
C ASP A 112 0.62 -10.37 10.00
N TRP A 113 0.13 -11.21 9.09
CA TRP A 113 0.98 -11.74 8.02
C TRP A 113 1.25 -10.71 6.93
N ASN A 114 0.23 -9.96 6.53
CA ASN A 114 0.36 -8.96 5.49
C ASN A 114 1.29 -7.80 5.94
N GLU A 115 1.16 -7.36 7.19
CA GLU A 115 2.02 -6.33 7.80
C GLU A 115 3.48 -6.79 7.82
N ARG A 116 3.74 -8.03 8.26
CA ARG A 116 5.09 -8.60 8.25
C ARG A 116 5.67 -8.78 6.85
N GLU A 117 4.84 -9.11 5.86
CA GLU A 117 5.26 -9.23 4.46
C GLU A 117 5.81 -7.89 3.96
N PHE A 118 5.07 -6.79 4.07
CA PHE A 118 5.57 -5.51 3.55
C PHE A 118 6.66 -4.88 4.44
N MET A 119 6.70 -5.20 5.74
CA MET A 119 7.86 -4.86 6.59
C MET A 119 9.16 -5.44 6.02
N GLU A 120 9.10 -6.69 5.56
CA GLU A 120 10.26 -7.40 5.07
C GLU A 120 10.59 -7.03 3.62
N LEU A 121 9.57 -7.03 2.74
CA LEU A 121 9.73 -6.77 1.31
C LEU A 121 10.06 -5.32 0.97
N TYR A 122 9.37 -4.38 1.63
CA TYR A 122 9.49 -2.95 1.34
C TYR A 122 10.29 -2.21 2.41
N GLY A 123 10.55 -2.80 3.59
CA GLY A 123 11.24 -2.08 4.67
C GLY A 123 10.39 -0.94 5.24
N ILE A 124 9.08 -1.14 5.36
CA ILE A 124 8.17 -0.21 6.04
C ILE A 124 8.07 -0.64 7.50
N GLU A 125 8.35 0.26 8.44
CA GLU A 125 8.23 -0.02 9.87
C GLU A 125 6.75 -0.02 10.30
N VAL A 126 6.30 -1.13 10.90
CA VAL A 126 4.94 -1.22 11.44
C VAL A 126 4.95 -0.99 12.95
N GLU A 127 4.34 0.11 13.39
CA GLU A 127 4.31 0.48 14.80
C GLU A 127 3.31 -0.38 15.59
N ASN A 128 3.71 -0.81 16.79
CA ASN A 128 2.87 -1.59 17.73
C ASN A 128 2.40 -2.95 17.17
N HIS A 129 3.13 -3.52 16.20
CA HIS A 129 2.86 -4.85 15.69
C HIS A 129 3.07 -5.92 16.78
N PRO A 130 2.15 -6.88 16.99
CA PRO A 130 2.26 -7.87 18.06
C PRO A 130 3.47 -8.81 17.92
N ASN A 131 3.89 -9.10 16.69
CA ASN A 131 5.03 -9.97 16.40
C ASN A 131 5.88 -9.47 15.20
N PRO A 132 6.82 -8.53 15.39
CA PRO A 132 7.56 -7.88 14.30
C PRO A 132 8.72 -8.73 13.75
N ARG A 133 8.55 -10.04 13.64
CA ARG A 133 9.58 -10.95 13.12
C ARG A 133 9.48 -11.07 11.60
N ARG A 134 10.62 -11.28 10.94
CA ARG A 134 10.68 -11.66 9.51
C ARG A 134 9.74 -12.84 9.21
N LEU A 135 9.13 -12.84 8.05
CA LEU A 135 8.11 -13.80 7.67
C LEU A 135 8.69 -14.91 6.78
N PHE A 136 9.38 -14.56 5.69
CA PHE A 136 9.81 -15.54 4.69
C PHE A 136 11.09 -15.23 3.91
N LEU A 137 11.67 -14.02 3.94
CA LEU A 137 12.95 -13.81 3.26
C LEU A 137 14.08 -14.48 4.05
N ASP A 138 15.09 -14.93 3.31
CA ASP A 138 16.31 -15.45 3.91
C ASP A 138 17.00 -14.37 4.77
N GLN A 139 17.65 -14.80 5.85
CA GLN A 139 18.35 -13.88 6.75
C GLN A 139 19.53 -13.19 6.07
N SER A 140 20.06 -13.75 4.98
CA SER A 140 21.13 -13.15 4.18
C SER A 140 20.68 -11.94 3.36
N LEU A 141 19.38 -11.74 3.17
CA LEU A 141 18.84 -10.60 2.42
C LEU A 141 18.51 -9.44 3.37
N ASP A 142 18.80 -8.22 2.94
CA ASP A 142 18.36 -7.02 3.66
C ASP A 142 16.84 -6.83 3.54
N GLN A 143 16.26 -6.01 4.44
CA GLN A 143 14.87 -5.58 4.29
C GLN A 143 14.75 -4.54 3.18
N GLY A 144 13.61 -4.51 2.50
CA GLY A 144 13.37 -3.53 1.43
C GLY A 144 14.06 -3.86 0.11
N GLU A 145 14.58 -5.08 -0.07
CA GLU A 145 15.26 -5.46 -1.31
C GLU A 145 14.38 -5.34 -2.56
N LEU A 146 13.06 -5.52 -2.45
CA LEU A 146 12.17 -5.32 -3.61
C LEU A 146 12.19 -3.88 -4.14
N ASP A 147 12.50 -2.88 -3.31
CA ASP A 147 12.63 -1.49 -3.76
C ASP A 147 13.91 -1.26 -4.57
N ARG A 148 14.93 -2.10 -4.39
CA ARG A 148 16.20 -2.07 -5.14
C ARG A 148 16.11 -2.84 -6.45
N LEU A 149 15.18 -3.79 -6.57
CA LEU A 149 15.06 -4.62 -7.77
C LEU A 149 14.58 -3.80 -8.96
N ILE A 150 15.27 -3.95 -10.09
CA ILE A 150 14.86 -3.38 -11.37
C ILE A 150 13.80 -4.31 -11.98
N PRO A 151 12.58 -3.83 -12.27
CA PRO A 151 11.55 -4.66 -12.88
C PRO A 151 12.04 -5.27 -14.20
N LEU A 152 11.67 -6.53 -14.46
CA LEU A 152 12.04 -7.22 -15.69
C LEU A 152 11.62 -6.43 -16.94
N SER A 153 10.45 -5.79 -16.91
CA SER A 153 10.00 -4.91 -17.99
C SER A 153 10.93 -3.71 -18.22
N THR A 154 11.56 -3.18 -17.17
CA THR A 154 12.58 -2.13 -17.29
C THR A 154 13.86 -2.71 -17.88
N MET A 155 14.28 -3.91 -17.46
CA MET A 155 15.45 -4.58 -18.03
C MET A 155 15.28 -4.88 -19.53
N MET A 156 14.13 -5.44 -19.92
CA MET A 156 13.84 -5.80 -21.31
C MET A 156 13.69 -4.57 -22.22
N ASN A 157 13.26 -3.43 -21.69
CA ASN A 157 13.21 -2.15 -22.41
C ASN A 157 14.50 -1.32 -22.28
N GLY A 158 15.52 -1.82 -21.57
CA GLY A 158 16.79 -1.11 -21.35
C GLY A 158 17.66 -0.97 -22.61
N ALA A 159 17.36 -1.72 -23.67
CA ALA A 159 18.00 -1.56 -24.97
C ALA A 159 17.41 -0.38 -25.80
N SER A 160 16.23 0.12 -25.42
CA SER A 160 15.50 1.18 -26.14
C SER A 160 15.21 2.40 -25.28
N THR A 161 15.66 2.41 -24.03
CA THR A 161 15.47 3.51 -23.08
C THR A 161 16.66 3.57 -22.12
N LYS A 162 16.96 4.76 -21.58
CA LYS A 162 18.02 4.94 -20.56
C LYS A 162 17.62 4.51 -19.16
N THR A 163 16.35 4.18 -18.92
CA THR A 163 15.78 3.94 -17.59
C THR A 163 16.44 2.78 -16.84
N LEU A 164 16.92 1.75 -17.55
CA LEU A 164 17.72 0.69 -16.91
C LEU A 164 19.02 1.26 -16.34
N TRP A 165 19.77 1.99 -17.15
CA TRP A 165 21.08 2.51 -16.75
C TRP A 165 20.97 3.62 -15.70
N GLU A 166 19.96 4.49 -15.80
CA GLU A 166 19.63 5.47 -14.77
C GLU A 166 19.42 4.80 -13.40
N LYS A 167 18.79 3.61 -13.38
CA LYS A 167 18.57 2.84 -12.15
C LYS A 167 19.81 2.12 -11.63
N VAL A 168 20.64 1.56 -12.52
CA VAL A 168 21.89 0.88 -12.15
C VAL A 168 22.90 1.86 -11.54
N PHE A 169 22.97 3.08 -12.07
CA PHE A 169 23.92 4.10 -11.65
C PHE A 169 23.31 5.15 -10.70
N VAL A 170 22.23 4.83 -9.97
CA VAL A 170 21.70 5.75 -8.95
C VAL A 170 22.79 6.06 -7.92
N GLY A 171 23.13 7.35 -7.78
CA GLY A 171 24.19 7.81 -6.87
C GLY A 171 25.62 7.75 -7.43
N VAL A 172 25.80 7.38 -8.71
CA VAL A 172 27.11 7.33 -9.39
C VAL A 172 27.00 8.03 -10.75
N ASP A 173 28.08 8.68 -11.19
CA ASP A 173 28.11 9.31 -12.50
C ASP A 173 27.97 8.27 -13.63
N MET A 174 26.93 8.39 -14.46
CA MET A 174 26.72 7.47 -15.58
C MET A 174 27.87 7.59 -16.59
N PRO A 175 28.45 6.47 -17.06
CA PRO A 175 29.45 6.51 -18.13
C PRO A 175 28.85 7.01 -19.46
N GLN A 176 29.68 7.64 -20.31
CA GLN A 176 29.23 8.31 -21.54
C GLN A 176 28.39 7.41 -22.46
N TRP A 177 28.82 6.16 -22.67
CA TRP A 177 28.12 5.20 -23.53
C TRP A 177 26.67 4.92 -23.06
N ALA A 178 26.40 4.99 -21.75
CA ALA A 178 25.08 4.76 -21.20
C ALA A 178 24.16 5.99 -21.38
N ARG A 179 24.75 7.19 -21.41
CA ARG A 179 24.03 8.45 -21.67
C ARG A 179 23.61 8.62 -23.13
N GLU A 180 24.20 7.86 -24.05
CA GLU A 180 23.98 8.00 -25.50
C GLU A 180 22.99 6.98 -26.06
N SER A 181 22.61 5.95 -25.28
CA SER A 181 21.58 4.98 -25.67
C SER A 181 20.23 5.68 -25.89
N LYS A 182 19.71 5.65 -27.12
CA LYS A 182 18.44 6.27 -27.51
C LYS A 182 17.26 5.40 -27.10
#